data_AF-A0A2T7H6V5-F1
#
_entry.id   AF-A0A2T7H6V5-F1
#
_cell.length_a   1.000
_cell.length_b   1.000
_cell.length_c   1.000
_cell.angle_alpha   90.00
_cell.angle_beta   90.00
_cell.angle_gamma   90.00
#
_symmetry.space_group_name_H-M   'P 1'
#
loop_
_entity.id
_entity.type
_entity.pdbx_description
1 polymer ?
#
loop_
_entity_poly.entity_id
_entity_poly.type
_entity_poly.pdbx_seq_one_letter_code
_entity_poly.pdbx_strand_id
1 'polypeptide(L)'
;MKAETPEDIMARLTEAVEVIAATGKGDGPRGILAAWPGCKGRIARRRRFFSPAQVSRAEEALGWFFLIEDADARRALQFEVMCKAGGGKFSALCRKYGWKRSTVTSRNRVVLKKLAERL
;
A
#
# COMPACT_ATOMS: atom_id res chain seq x y z
N MET A 1 -5.35 4.22 22.33
CA MET A 1 -4.68 4.26 21.01
C MET A 1 -5.13 5.54 20.32
N LYS A 2 -4.23 6.26 19.65
CA LYS A 2 -4.61 7.50 18.94
C LYS A 2 -5.45 7.09 17.74
N ALA A 3 -6.61 7.71 17.52
CA ALA A 3 -7.41 7.45 16.33
C ALA A 3 -6.54 7.78 15.10
N GLU A 4 -6.31 6.79 14.24
CA GLU A 4 -5.53 7.02 13.02
C GLU A 4 -6.38 7.76 12.01
N THR A 5 -5.85 8.83 11.43
CA THR A 5 -6.53 9.50 10.33
C THR A 5 -6.36 8.68 9.04
N PRO A 6 -7.25 8.85 8.03
CA PRO A 6 -7.06 8.25 6.70
C PRO A 6 -5.67 8.54 6.11
N GLU A 7 -5.13 9.73 6.38
CA GLU A 7 -3.81 10.18 5.98
C GLU A 7 -2.70 9.39 6.69
N ASP A 8 -2.84 9.15 8.00
CA ASP A 8 -1.89 8.33 8.78
C ASP A 8 -1.85 6.89 8.26
N ILE A 9 -3.02 6.30 7.98
CA ILE A 9 -3.12 4.95 7.42
C ILE A 9 -2.43 4.88 6.07
N MET A 10 -2.70 5.86 5.18
CA MET A 10 -2.03 5.91 3.88
C MET A 10 -0.51 6.03 4.02
N ALA A 11 -0.02 6.84 4.97
CA ALA A 11 1.41 6.99 5.23
C ALA A 11 2.03 5.68 5.76
N ARG A 12 1.40 5.03 6.75
CA ARG A 12 1.86 3.75 7.31
C ARG A 12 1.87 2.64 6.26
N LEU A 13 0.82 2.54 5.44
CA LEU A 13 0.79 1.57 4.33
C LEU A 13 1.88 1.85 3.29
N THR A 14 2.17 3.13 3.02
CA THR A 14 3.23 3.52 2.08
C THR A 14 4.61 3.14 2.61
N GLU A 15 4.92 3.47 3.87
CA GLU A 15 6.15 3.04 4.54
C GLU A 15 6.27 1.50 4.52
N ALA A 16 5.19 0.80 4.82
CA ALA A 16 5.19 -0.66 4.86
C ALA A 16 5.56 -1.29 3.51
N VAL A 17 5.04 -0.75 2.41
CA VAL A 17 5.41 -1.19 1.06
C VAL A 17 6.88 -0.88 0.74
N GLU A 18 7.40 0.27 1.16
CA GLU A 18 8.82 0.60 0.99
C GLU A 18 9.73 -0.38 1.74
N VAL A 19 9.40 -0.67 3.00
CA VAL A 19 10.15 -1.59 3.86
C VAL A 19 10.21 -2.98 3.24
N ILE A 20 9.07 -3.55 2.88
CA ILE A 20 8.99 -4.93 2.38
C ILE A 20 9.60 -5.06 0.99
N ALA A 21 9.44 -4.04 0.14
CA ALA A 21 10.12 -4.02 -1.16
C ALA A 21 11.65 -4.03 -0.99
N ALA A 22 12.19 -3.32 0.01
CA ALA A 22 13.62 -3.21 0.27
C ALA A 22 14.22 -4.42 1.00
N THR A 23 13.54 -4.95 2.02
CA THR A 23 14.07 -6.03 2.87
C THR A 23 13.85 -7.41 2.27
N GLY A 24 12.80 -7.58 1.45
CA GLY A 24 12.38 -8.89 0.94
C GLY A 24 11.95 -9.88 2.02
N LYS A 25 11.95 -9.48 3.30
CA LYS A 25 11.50 -10.25 4.46
C LYS A 25 10.05 -9.88 4.75
N GLY A 26 9.22 -10.90 4.84
CA GLY A 26 7.78 -10.80 5.05
C GLY A 26 7.08 -11.84 4.19
N ASP A 27 6.54 -12.88 4.83
CA ASP A 27 5.54 -13.73 4.16
C ASP A 27 4.19 -13.01 3.98
N GLY A 28 4.07 -11.79 4.54
CA GLY A 28 3.07 -10.80 4.17
C GLY A 28 3.22 -10.32 2.71
N PRO A 29 2.09 -9.93 2.12
CA PRO A 29 1.51 -10.57 0.95
C PRO A 29 2.45 -10.55 -0.25
N ARG A 30 3.10 -11.69 -0.49
CA ARG A 30 3.69 -12.03 -1.80
C ARG A 30 2.72 -11.71 -2.95
N GLY A 31 1.40 -11.79 -2.72
CA GLY A 31 0.35 -11.40 -3.66
C GLY A 31 0.30 -9.91 -4.05
N ILE A 32 0.58 -8.97 -3.13
CA ILE A 32 0.57 -7.52 -3.45
C ILE A 32 1.74 -7.17 -4.36
N LEU A 33 2.92 -7.69 -4.04
CA LEU A 33 4.14 -7.46 -4.82
C LEU A 33 4.17 -8.29 -6.12
N ALA A 34 3.58 -9.49 -6.11
CA ALA A 34 3.43 -10.32 -7.31
C ALA A 34 2.48 -9.69 -8.32
N ALA A 35 1.50 -8.89 -7.88
CA ALA A 35 0.63 -8.14 -8.78
C ALA A 35 1.40 -7.11 -9.64
N TRP A 36 2.65 -6.74 -9.28
CA TRP A 36 3.46 -5.85 -10.11
C TRP A 36 4.99 -5.98 -9.94
N PRO A 37 5.64 -6.96 -10.59
CA PRO A 37 7.08 -7.23 -10.47
C PRO A 37 7.97 -6.03 -10.81
N GLY A 38 7.56 -5.19 -11.78
CA GLY A 38 8.32 -4.02 -12.23
C GLY A 38 8.31 -2.81 -11.26
N CYS A 39 7.38 -2.78 -10.30
CA CYS A 39 7.31 -1.71 -9.29
C CYS A 39 8.26 -2.01 -8.12
N LYS A 40 8.35 -3.28 -7.70
CA LYS A 40 9.20 -3.74 -6.60
C LYS A 40 10.65 -3.30 -6.78
N GLY A 41 11.23 -3.53 -7.96
CA GLY A 41 12.63 -3.16 -8.24
C GLY A 41 12.91 -1.65 -8.17
N ARG A 42 11.93 -0.80 -8.47
CA ARG A 42 12.08 0.66 -8.36
C ARG A 42 12.01 1.15 -6.91
N ILE A 43 11.10 0.58 -6.14
CA ILE A 43 10.91 0.93 -4.71
C ILE A 43 12.12 0.44 -3.90
N ALA A 44 12.53 -0.82 -4.09
CA ALA A 44 13.67 -1.42 -3.39
C ALA A 44 15.00 -0.67 -3.58
N ARG A 45 15.17 0.03 -4.70
CA ARG A 45 16.39 0.81 -4.99
C ARG A 45 16.48 2.13 -4.23
N ARG A 46 15.37 2.63 -3.66
CA ARG A 46 15.30 3.96 -3.02
C ARG A 46 15.82 4.00 -1.58
N ARG A 47 15.65 2.93 -0.80
CA ARG A 47 16.10 2.83 0.60
C ARG A 47 16.58 1.41 0.89
N ARG A 48 17.71 1.30 1.59
CA ARG A 48 18.41 0.02 1.80
C ARG A 48 18.39 -0.48 3.25
N PHE A 49 18.05 0.39 4.21
CA PHE A 49 18.16 0.06 5.64
C PHE A 49 16.90 0.49 6.38
N PHE A 50 16.34 -0.46 7.12
CA PHE A 50 15.21 -0.29 8.03
C PHE A 50 15.53 -1.02 9.33
N SER A 51 15.15 -0.44 10.46
CA SER A 51 15.30 -1.08 11.77
C SER A 51 14.31 -2.26 11.94
N PRO A 52 14.60 -3.26 12.81
CA PRO A 52 13.66 -4.34 13.09
C PRO A 52 12.28 -3.86 13.56
N ALA A 53 12.23 -2.78 14.34
CA ALA A 53 10.97 -2.17 14.77
C ALA A 53 10.15 -1.60 13.59
N GLN A 54 10.81 -1.04 12.57
CA GLN A 54 10.12 -0.59 11.35
C GLN A 54 9.59 -1.77 10.53
N VAL A 55 10.35 -2.88 10.46
CA VAL A 55 9.89 -4.10 9.79
C VAL A 55 8.64 -4.66 10.48
N SER A 56 8.66 -4.77 11.81
CA SER A 56 7.50 -5.27 12.57
C SER A 56 6.24 -4.39 12.37
N ARG A 57 6.38 -3.06 12.43
CA ARG A 57 5.25 -2.14 12.16
C ARG A 57 4.77 -2.19 10.71
N ALA A 58 5.67 -2.44 9.77
CA ALA A 58 5.32 -2.61 8.36
C ALA A 58 4.51 -3.89 8.13
N GLU A 59 4.90 -5.00 8.76
CA GLU A 59 4.16 -6.26 8.70
C GLU A 59 2.76 -6.12 9.28
N GLU A 60 2.61 -5.45 10.43
CA GLU A 60 1.31 -5.10 11.02
C GLU A 60 0.44 -4.29 10.05
N ALA A 61 0.98 -3.21 9.49
CA ALA A 61 0.22 -2.34 8.60
C ALA A 61 -0.23 -3.05 7.31
N LEU A 62 0.58 -3.97 6.78
CA LEU A 62 0.16 -4.79 5.63
C LEU A 62 -1.00 -5.73 5.95
N GLY A 63 -1.12 -6.15 7.21
CA GLY A 63 -2.25 -6.92 7.71
C GLY A 63 -3.59 -6.21 7.47
N TRP A 64 -3.61 -4.88 7.41
CA TRP A 64 -4.84 -4.11 7.25
C TRP A 64 -5.50 -4.30 5.88
N PHE A 65 -4.75 -4.72 4.85
CA PHE A 65 -5.36 -5.07 3.56
C PHE A 65 -6.36 -6.23 3.68
N PHE A 66 -6.20 -7.12 4.67
CA PHE A 66 -7.14 -8.22 4.92
C PHE A 66 -8.48 -7.73 5.52
N LEU A 67 -8.50 -6.53 6.12
CA LEU A 67 -9.72 -5.92 6.64
C LEU A 67 -10.61 -5.31 5.54
N ILE A 68 -10.11 -5.23 4.30
CA ILE A 68 -10.84 -4.73 3.13
C ILE A 68 -11.45 -5.93 2.40
N GLU A 69 -12.73 -6.19 2.61
CA GLU A 69 -13.42 -7.37 2.04
C GLU A 69 -13.55 -7.32 0.51
N ASP A 70 -13.83 -6.15 -0.05
CA ASP A 70 -13.94 -5.94 -1.50
C ASP A 70 -12.56 -6.06 -2.17
N ALA A 71 -12.42 -7.07 -3.02
CA ALA A 71 -11.16 -7.39 -3.69
C ALA A 71 -10.69 -6.30 -4.67
N ASP A 72 -11.62 -5.62 -5.34
CA ASP A 72 -11.31 -4.54 -6.28
C ASP A 72 -10.91 -3.26 -5.52
N ALA A 73 -11.60 -2.95 -4.43
CA ALA A 73 -11.23 -1.85 -3.54
C ALA A 73 -9.86 -2.08 -2.89
N ARG A 74 -9.60 -3.31 -2.44
CA ARG A 74 -8.30 -3.72 -1.90
C ARG A 74 -7.21 -3.52 -2.94
N ARG A 75 -7.40 -4.05 -4.16
CA ARG A 75 -6.45 -3.92 -5.28
C ARG A 75 -6.22 -2.46 -5.66
N ALA A 76 -7.28 -1.66 -5.73
CA ALA A 76 -7.21 -0.23 -6.04
C ALA A 76 -6.39 0.55 -5.00
N LEU A 77 -6.57 0.27 -3.71
CA LEU A 77 -5.80 0.91 -2.65
C LEU A 77 -4.32 0.49 -2.70
N GLN A 78 -4.06 -0.80 -2.88
CA GLN A 78 -2.70 -1.34 -3.01
C GLN A 78 -1.91 -0.62 -4.12
N PHE A 79 -2.56 -0.35 -5.25
CA PHE A 79 -1.93 0.38 -6.34
C PHE A 79 -1.63 1.84 -6.02
N GLU A 80 -2.52 2.52 -5.31
CA GLU A 80 -2.27 3.90 -4.89
C GLU A 80 -1.08 3.97 -3.93
N VAL A 81 -1.05 3.07 -2.93
CA VAL A 81 0.04 2.94 -1.96
C VAL A 81 1.38 2.66 -2.67
N MET A 82 1.42 1.69 -3.58
CA MET A 82 2.64 1.38 -4.34
C MET A 82 3.12 2.55 -5.20
N CYS A 83 2.21 3.33 -5.77
CA CYS A 83 2.59 4.52 -6.54
C CYS A 83 3.18 5.62 -5.64
N LYS A 84 2.62 5.82 -4.45
CA LYS A 84 3.14 6.76 -3.44
C LYS A 84 4.52 6.34 -2.93
N ALA A 85 4.77 5.04 -2.80
CA ALA A 85 6.09 4.47 -2.47
C ALA A 85 7.14 4.62 -3.61
N GLY A 86 6.76 5.18 -4.76
CA GLY A 86 7.67 5.37 -5.90
C GLY A 86 7.66 4.24 -6.93
N GLY A 87 6.68 3.34 -6.87
CA GLY A 87 6.51 2.26 -7.83
C GLY A 87 6.17 2.74 -9.25
N GLY A 88 5.71 3.97 -9.44
CA GLY A 88 5.42 4.54 -10.76
C GLY A 88 4.29 5.59 -10.74
N LYS A 89 3.82 5.97 -11.94
CA LYS A 89 2.72 6.94 -12.08
C LYS A 89 1.36 6.27 -11.92
N PHE A 90 0.62 6.64 -10.87
CA PHE A 90 -0.72 6.11 -10.59
C PHE A 90 -1.69 6.26 -11.77
N SER A 91 -1.63 7.38 -12.50
CA SER A 91 -2.45 7.61 -13.69
C SER A 91 -2.21 6.60 -14.82
N ALA A 92 -0.97 6.15 -15.03
CA ALA A 92 -0.66 5.15 -16.05
C ALA A 92 -1.27 3.80 -15.68
N LEU A 93 -1.28 3.48 -14.39
CA LEU A 93 -1.84 2.24 -13.88
C LEU A 93 -3.37 2.24 -13.91
N CYS A 94 -4.01 3.34 -13.50
CA CYS A 94 -5.46 3.50 -13.66
C CYS A 94 -5.89 3.27 -15.11
N ARG A 95 -5.17 3.83 -16.09
CA ARG A 95 -5.46 3.61 -17.52
C ARG A 95 -5.35 2.13 -17.92
N LYS A 96 -4.33 1.41 -17.44
CA LYS A 96 -4.15 -0.02 -17.74
C LYS A 96 -5.35 -0.87 -17.31
N TYR A 97 -5.99 -0.52 -16.19
CA TYR A 97 -7.16 -1.22 -15.67
C TYR A 97 -8.50 -0.59 -16.09
N GLY A 98 -8.51 0.37 -17.02
CA GLY A 98 -9.73 1.05 -17.45
C GLY A 98 -10.37 1.93 -16.37
N TRP A 99 -9.62 2.32 -15.34
CA TRP A 99 -10.13 3.13 -14.24
C TRP A 99 -9.91 4.62 -14.46
N LYS A 100 -10.89 5.43 -14.07
CA LYS A 100 -10.72 6.87 -13.94
C LYS A 100 -10.02 7.19 -12.62
N ARG A 101 -8.85 7.84 -12.69
CA ARG A 101 -8.02 8.15 -11.51
C ARG A 101 -8.80 8.85 -10.39
N SER A 102 -9.59 9.87 -10.72
CA SER A 102 -10.36 10.63 -9.74
C SER A 102 -11.35 9.74 -8.97
N THR A 103 -12.00 8.81 -9.68
CA THR A 103 -12.94 7.85 -9.11
C THR A 103 -12.24 6.89 -8.17
N VAL A 104 -11.07 6.37 -8.56
CA VAL A 104 -10.28 5.47 -7.71
C VAL A 104 -9.80 6.19 -6.45
N THR A 105 -9.24 7.40 -6.57
CA THR A 105 -8.81 8.19 -5.42
C THR A 105 -9.97 8.48 -4.47
N SER A 106 -11.16 8.82 -5.00
CA SER A 106 -12.35 9.04 -4.17
C SER A 106 -12.79 7.77 -3.44
N ARG A 107 -12.78 6.61 -4.11
CA ARG A 107 -13.10 5.32 -3.49
C ARG A 107 -12.09 4.94 -2.40
N ASN A 108 -10.80 5.12 -2.68
CA ASN A 108 -9.74 4.82 -1.73
C ASN A 108 -9.84 5.69 -0.46
N ARG A 109 -10.26 6.97 -0.57
CA ARG A 109 -10.54 7.81 0.61
C ARG A 109 -11.62 7.20 1.51
N VAL A 110 -12.69 6.66 0.93
CA VAL A 110 -13.75 5.99 1.69
C VAL A 110 -13.21 4.72 2.36
N VAL A 111 -12.40 3.93 1.64
CA VAL A 111 -11.77 2.73 2.20
C VAL A 111 -10.86 3.07 3.38
N LEU A 112 -10.01 4.10 3.24
CA LEU A 112 -9.11 4.55 4.30
C LEU A 112 -9.88 5.05 5.52
N LYS A 113 -10.99 5.77 5.32
CA LYS A 113 -11.87 6.18 6.42
C LYS A 113 -12.46 4.97 7.16
N LYS A 114 -12.95 3.96 6.44
CA LYS A 114 -13.46 2.72 7.04
C LYS A 114 -12.37 1.93 7.78
N LEU A 115 -11.13 1.95 7.28
CA LEU A 115 -10.00 1.35 7.99
C LEU A 115 -9.71 2.11 9.29
N ALA A 116 -9.69 3.43 9.26
CA ALA A 116 -9.51 4.29 10.45
C ALA A 116 -10.56 4.05 11.52
N GLU A 117 -11.79 3.74 11.13
CA GLU A 117 -12.86 3.41 12.07
C GLU A 117 -12.72 2.00 12.68
N ARG A 118 -11.92 1.11 12.08
CA ARG A 118 -11.73 -0.29 12.50
C ARG A 118 -10.42 -0.56 13.25
N LEU A 119 -9.46 0.37 13.20
CA LEU A 119 -8.13 0.29 13.81
C LEU A 119 -8.07 1.08 15.13
#